data_AF-A0A2L2Y5P0-F1
#
_entry.id   AF-A0A2L2Y5P0-F1
#
_cell.length_a   1.000
_cell.length_b   1.000
_cell.length_c   1.000
_cell.angle_alpha   90.00
_cell.angle_beta   90.00
_cell.angle_gamma   90.00
#
_symmetry.space_group_name_H-M   'P 1'
#
loop_
_entity.id
_entity.type
_entity.pdbx_description
1 polymer ?
#
loop_
_entity_poly.entity_id
_entity_poly.type
_entity_poly.pdbx_seq_one_letter_code
_entity_poly.pdbx_strand_id
1 'polypeptide(L)'
;DFISEKTRVSLMCRSSDIQVNLNFSYPFRGLVHAGKKDSGCSFRGDGKLSYSLNVPHASCGTIHVTPQDSFANTLTIRYHPALELEGDEIKTILCKYGTGSIQLG
;
A
#
# COMPACT_ATOMS: atom_id res chain seq x y z
N ASP A 1 2.59 0.94 10.80
CA ASP A 1 1.15 0.61 10.68
C ASP A 1 0.31 1.87 10.68
N PHE A 2 -0.79 1.83 9.94
CA PHE A 2 -1.86 2.83 9.96
C PHE A 2 -3.14 2.17 10.48
N ILE A 3 -3.90 2.88 11.32
CA ILE A 3 -5.14 2.39 11.92
C ILE A 3 -6.18 3.52 11.84
N SER A 4 -7.34 3.21 11.29
CA SER A 4 -8.56 4.02 11.35
C SER A 4 -9.70 3.22 11.97
N GLU A 5 -10.87 3.84 12.16
CA GLU A 5 -12.09 3.13 12.59
C GLU A 5 -12.53 2.05 11.59
N LYS A 6 -12.19 2.21 10.31
CA LYS A 6 -12.63 1.35 9.21
C LYS A 6 -11.59 0.34 8.77
N THR A 7 -10.31 0.69 8.83
CA THR A 7 -9.23 -0.14 8.27
C THR A 7 -7.95 -0.05 9.08
N ARG A 8 -7.28 -1.19 9.23
CA ARG A 8 -5.91 -1.31 9.69
C ARG A 8 -5.01 -1.74 8.52
N VAL A 9 -3.95 -1.00 8.29
CA VAL A 9 -2.95 -1.25 7.24
C VAL A 9 -1.59 -1.51 7.90
N SER A 10 -0.96 -2.62 7.53
CA SER A 10 0.44 -2.88 7.86
C SER A 10 1.26 -3.14 6.59
N LEU A 11 2.54 -2.81 6.64
CA LEU A 11 3.47 -2.94 5.53
C LEU A 11 4.54 -3.97 5.88
N MET A 12 4.86 -4.85 4.93
CA MET A 12 6.04 -5.69 4.98
C MET A 12 6.93 -5.35 3.78
N CYS A 13 8.08 -4.75 4.07
CA CYS A 13 9.06 -4.35 3.07
C CYS A 13 9.91 -5.57 2.67
N ARG A 14 9.77 -6.04 1.43
CA ARG A 14 10.53 -7.17 0.87
C ARG A 14 11.53 -6.68 -0.16
N SER A 15 12.53 -7.47 -0.50
CA SER A 15 13.60 -7.07 -1.43
C SER A 15 13.08 -6.58 -2.80
N SER A 16 11.98 -7.13 -3.30
CA SER A 16 11.42 -6.82 -4.63
C SER A 16 10.16 -5.95 -4.61
N ASP A 17 9.47 -5.88 -3.48
CA ASP A 17 8.13 -5.30 -3.40
C ASP A 17 7.74 -4.93 -1.97
N ILE A 18 6.70 -4.10 -1.87
CA ILE A 18 6.04 -3.76 -0.62
C ILE A 18 4.76 -4.58 -0.52
N GLN A 19 4.66 -5.48 0.45
CA GLN A 19 3.40 -6.16 0.76
C GLN A 19 2.56 -5.30 1.69
N VAL A 20 1.40 -4.88 1.21
CA VAL A 20 0.39 -4.14 1.98
C VAL A 20 -0.64 -5.13 2.49
N ASN A 21 -0.80 -5.23 3.81
CA ASN A 21 -1.84 -6.04 4.43
C ASN A 21 -2.94 -5.12 4.96
N LEU A 22 -4.18 -5.38 4.56
CA LEU A 22 -5.36 -4.60 4.92
C LEU A 22 -6.32 -5.46 5.72
N ASN A 23 -6.76 -4.96 6.87
CA ASN A 23 -7.81 -5.56 7.69
C ASN A 23 -8.92 -4.53 7.90
N PHE A 24 -10.12 -4.86 7.44
CA PHE A 24 -11.30 -4.00 7.48
C PHE A 24 -12.20 -4.38 8.67
N SER A 25 -12.80 -3.38 9.29
CA SER A 25 -13.78 -3.56 10.39
C SER A 25 -15.10 -4.17 9.91
N TYR A 26 -15.39 -4.09 8.61
CA TYR A 26 -16.62 -4.58 7.97
C TYR A 26 -16.30 -5.23 6.61
N PRO A 27 -17.19 -6.11 6.09
CA PRO A 27 -17.03 -6.74 4.77
C PRO A 27 -16.70 -5.73 3.67
N PHE A 28 -15.49 -5.81 3.13
CA PHE A 28 -15.01 -4.83 2.16
C PHE A 28 -15.42 -5.23 0.74
N ARG A 29 -16.12 -4.34 0.04
CA ARG A 29 -16.56 -4.50 -1.37
C ARG A 29 -16.11 -3.33 -2.25
N GLY A 30 -15.21 -2.51 -1.73
CA GLY A 30 -14.68 -1.34 -2.40
C GLY A 30 -13.53 -1.68 -3.36
N LEU A 31 -12.69 -0.69 -3.64
CA LEU A 31 -11.52 -0.81 -4.51
C LEU A 31 -10.28 -0.28 -3.80
N VAL A 32 -9.24 -1.12 -3.72
CA VAL A 32 -7.92 -0.70 -3.26
C VAL A 32 -6.97 -0.68 -4.45
N HIS A 33 -6.15 0.36 -4.53
CA HIS A 33 -5.04 0.38 -5.49
C HIS A 33 -3.81 1.10 -4.94
N ALA A 34 -2.64 0.68 -5.40
CA ALA A 34 -1.41 1.43 -5.28
C ALA A 34 -1.13 2.18 -6.59
N GLY A 35 -0.69 3.43 -6.48
CA GLY A 35 -0.42 4.31 -7.60
C GLY A 35 -1.69 4.57 -8.41
N LYS A 36 -1.59 4.52 -9.74
CA LYS A 36 -2.76 4.72 -10.61
C LYS A 36 -3.71 3.53 -10.55
N LYS A 37 -5.01 3.79 -10.66
CA LYS A 37 -6.09 2.79 -10.63
C LYS A 37 -5.91 1.67 -11.66
N ASP A 38 -5.34 2.00 -12.82
CA ASP A 38 -5.12 1.11 -13.98
C ASP A 38 -3.75 0.41 -13.96
N SER A 39 -2.93 0.63 -12.93
CA SER A 39 -1.53 0.20 -12.90
C SER A 39 -1.29 -1.30 -12.62
N GLY A 40 -2.36 -2.11 -12.57
CA GLY A 40 -2.30 -3.54 -12.22
C GLY A 40 -2.17 -3.82 -10.71
N CYS A 41 -1.71 -2.87 -9.91
CA CYS A 41 -1.70 -2.97 -8.44
C CYS A 41 -3.05 -2.55 -7.85
N SER A 42 -4.10 -3.30 -8.15
CA SER A 42 -5.42 -3.05 -7.58
C SER A 42 -6.19 -4.34 -7.34
N PHE A 43 -7.14 -4.29 -6.42
CA PHE A 43 -8.13 -5.35 -6.25
C PHE A 43 -9.48 -4.77 -5.84
N ARG A 44 -10.55 -5.47 -6.25
CA ARG A 44 -11.90 -5.22 -5.75
C ARG A 44 -12.18 -6.16 -4.58
N GLY A 45 -12.77 -5.63 -3.52
CA GLY A 45 -13.18 -6.43 -2.38
C GLY A 45 -14.30 -7.40 -2.77
N ASP A 46 -14.22 -8.63 -2.25
CA ASP A 46 -15.21 -9.69 -2.45
C ASP A 46 -16.11 -9.88 -1.22
N GLY A 47 -15.98 -9.02 -0.21
CA GLY A 47 -16.69 -9.10 1.07
C GLY A 47 -15.87 -9.72 2.20
N LYS A 48 -14.63 -10.16 1.97
CA LYS A 48 -13.72 -10.53 3.07
C LYS A 48 -13.34 -9.33 3.93
N LEU A 49 -12.79 -9.64 5.10
CA LEU A 49 -12.24 -8.64 6.04
C LEU A 49 -10.74 -8.41 5.86
N SER A 50 -10.03 -9.36 5.27
CA SER A 50 -8.56 -9.31 5.17
C SER A 50 -8.09 -9.51 3.74
N TYR A 51 -7.15 -8.67 3.31
CA TYR A 51 -6.55 -8.70 1.98
C TYR A 51 -5.07 -8.39 2.05
N SER A 52 -4.34 -8.83 1.02
CA SER A 52 -2.96 -8.44 0.79
C SER A 52 -2.80 -7.95 -0.65
N LEU A 53 -2.03 -6.88 -0.83
CA LEU A 53 -1.64 -6.33 -2.12
C LEU A 53 -0.11 -6.25 -2.19
N ASN A 54 0.48 -6.83 -3.24
CA ASN A 54 1.90 -6.68 -3.51
C ASN A 54 2.10 -5.46 -4.41
N VAL A 55 2.97 -4.54 -4.00
CA VAL A 55 3.31 -3.33 -4.74
C VAL A 55 4.78 -3.42 -5.17
N PRO A 56 5.07 -3.82 -6.42
CA PRO A 56 6.46 -4.01 -6.86
C PRO A 56 7.23 -2.69 -6.88
N HIS A 57 8.52 -2.76 -6.55
CA HIS A 57 9.42 -1.60 -6.59
C HIS A 57 9.58 -1.02 -8.01
N ALA A 58 9.49 -1.89 -9.03
CA ALA A 58 9.71 -1.53 -10.43
C ALA A 58 8.43 -1.16 -11.20
N SER A 59 7.25 -1.22 -10.58
CA SER A 59 5.97 -0.99 -11.27
C SER A 59 4.98 -0.21 -10.40
N CYS A 60 3.74 -0.05 -10.91
CA CYS A 60 2.64 0.59 -10.17
C CYS A 60 2.89 2.04 -9.73
N GLY A 61 3.81 2.72 -10.41
CA GLY A 61 4.19 4.09 -10.07
C GLY A 61 5.00 4.21 -8.78
N THR A 62 5.62 3.12 -8.31
CA THR A 62 6.53 3.18 -7.16
C THR A 62 7.74 4.04 -7.50
N ILE A 63 8.10 4.93 -6.59
CA ILE A 63 9.20 5.88 -6.73
C ILE A 63 10.34 5.44 -5.82
N HIS A 64 11.55 5.32 -6.38
CA HIS A 64 12.77 5.19 -5.58
C HIS A 64 13.19 6.59 -5.11
N VAL A 65 13.25 6.76 -3.80
CA VAL A 65 13.58 7.99 -3.10
C VAL A 65 15.04 7.95 -2.70
N THR A 66 15.87 8.65 -3.47
CA THR A 66 17.29 8.84 -3.22
C THR A 66 17.54 10.19 -2.51
N PRO A 67 18.50 10.29 -1.58
CA PRO A 67 19.50 9.28 -1.19
C PRO A 67 19.08 8.30 -0.08
N GLN A 68 17.83 8.34 0.40
CA GLN A 68 17.38 7.59 1.57
C GLN A 68 17.16 6.08 1.31
N ASP A 69 17.55 5.58 0.14
CA ASP A 69 17.32 4.23 -0.37
C ASP A 69 15.95 3.66 0.04
N SER A 70 14.90 4.41 -0.30
CA SER A 70 13.54 4.08 0.10
C SER A 70 12.63 3.96 -1.12
N PHE A 71 11.60 3.13 -1.03
CA PHE A 71 10.57 3.02 -2.06
C PHE A 71 9.26 3.58 -1.54
N ALA A 72 8.66 4.50 -2.30
CA ALA A 72 7.42 5.18 -1.96
C ALA A 72 6.33 4.95 -3.00
N ASN A 73 5.09 4.81 -2.55
CA ASN A 73 3.92 4.74 -3.43
C ASN A 73 2.70 5.34 -2.69
N THR A 74 1.60 5.57 -3.40
CA THR A 74 0.33 6.03 -2.83
C THR A 74 -0.66 4.87 -2.79
N LEU A 75 -1.12 4.49 -1.61
CA LEU A 75 -2.22 3.57 -1.40
C LEU A 75 -3.52 4.36 -1.32
N THR A 76 -4.50 3.97 -2.14
CA THR A 76 -5.85 4.51 -2.13
C THR A 76 -6.83 3.39 -1.79
N ILE A 77 -7.64 3.61 -0.76
CA ILE A 77 -8.71 2.71 -0.32
C ILE A 77 -10.02 3.43 -0.56
N ARG A 78 -10.80 2.94 -1.53
CA ARG A 78 -12.15 3.41 -1.80
C ARG A 78 -13.17 2.48 -1.21
N TYR A 79 -14.04 2.98 -0.35
CA TYR A 79 -15.05 2.15 0.30
C TYR A 79 -16.28 1.91 -0.57
N HIS A 80 -16.49 2.75 -1.60
CA HIS A 80 -17.55 2.59 -2.59
C HIS A 80 -16.98 2.09 -3.93
N PRO A 81 -17.64 1.12 -4.61
CA PRO A 81 -17.09 0.50 -5.81
C PRO A 81 -17.05 1.40 -7.06
N ALA A 82 -17.87 2.46 -7.11
CA ALA A 82 -18.07 3.27 -8.31
C ALA A 82 -17.84 4.79 -8.14
N LEU A 83 -17.84 5.30 -6.91
CA LEU A 83 -17.81 6.74 -6.64
C LEU A 83 -16.69 7.03 -5.64
N GLU A 84 -15.93 8.09 -5.89
CA GLU A 84 -15.04 8.67 -4.88
C GLU A 84 -15.91 9.54 -3.97
N LEU A 85 -16.04 9.14 -2.72
CA LEU A 85 -16.92 9.76 -1.74
C LEU A 85 -16.10 10.27 -0.55
N GLU A 86 -16.70 11.19 0.20
CA GLU A 86 -16.14 11.65 1.47
C GLU A 86 -15.97 10.46 2.41
N GLY A 87 -14.73 10.09 2.72
CA GLY A 87 -14.40 8.91 3.52
C GLY A 87 -13.45 7.90 2.87
N ASP A 88 -13.05 8.09 1.63
CA ASP A 88 -11.94 7.34 1.02
C ASP A 88 -10.61 7.69 1.71
N GLU A 89 -9.75 6.69 1.88
CA GLU A 89 -8.46 6.86 2.56
C GLU A 89 -7.32 6.84 1.54
N ILE A 90 -6.56 7.94 1.49
CA ILE A 90 -5.35 8.04 0.67
C ILE A 90 -4.15 8.16 1.61
N LYS A 91 -3.18 7.26 1.45
CA LYS A 91 -1.98 7.18 2.29
C LYS A 91 -0.74 7.00 1.43
N THR A 92 0.33 7.70 1.79
CA THR A 92 1.66 7.40 1.25
C THR A 92 2.23 6.20 1.99
N ILE A 93 2.57 5.14 1.27
CA ILE A 93 3.31 4.00 1.78
C ILE A 93 4.80 4.19 1.49
N LEU A 94 5.65 3.92 2.47
CA LEU A 94 7.09 4.14 2.39
C LEU A 94 7.82 2.96 3.04
N CYS A 95 8.69 2.30 2.28
CA CYS A 95 9.62 1.29 2.78
C CYS A 95 11.04 1.83 2.69
N LYS A 96 11.73 1.92 3.84
CA LYS A 96 13.13 2.33 3.90
C LYS A 96 14.01 1.09 3.96
N TYR A 97 14.98 0.99 3.05
CA TYR A 97 15.99 -0.06 3.07
C TYR A 97 17.28 0.58 3.59
N GLY A 98 17.72 0.16 4.77
CA GLY A 98 18.97 0.65 5.32
C GLY A 98 20.13 0.08 4.52
N THR A 99 21.07 0.92 4.11
CA THR A 99 22.41 0.45 3.77
C THR A 99 23.02 -0.10 5.07
N GLY A 100 23.25 -1.41 5.13
CA GLY A 100 23.97 -2.00 6.26
C GLY A 100 25.27 -1.23 6.46
N SER A 101 25.48 -0.69 7.67
CA SER A 101 26.70 0.02 8.01
C SER A 101 27.86 -0.97 7.89
N ILE A 102 28.68 -0.86 6.85
CA ILE A 102 30.00 -1.48 6.83
C ILE A 102 30.86 -0.64 7.79
N GLN A 103 31.03 -1.11 9.02
CA GLN A 103 32.13 -0.64 9.86
C GLN A 103 33.41 -1.25 9.29
N LEU A 104 34.15 -0.45 8.51
CA LEU A 104 35.57 -0.71 8.27
C LEU A 104 36.32 -0.16 9.49
N GLY A 105 36.94 -1.07 10.25
CA GLY A 105 37.87 -0.74 11.32
C GLY A 105 39.25 -0.35 10.78
#